data_AF-A0A1H0AR76-F1
#
_entry.id   AF-A0A1H0AR76-F1
#
_cell.length_a   1.000
_cell.length_b   1.000
_cell.length_c   1.000
_cell.angle_alpha   90.00
_cell.angle_beta   90.00
_cell.angle_gamma   90.00
#
_symmetry.space_group_name_H-M   'P 1'
#
loop_
_entity.id
_entity.type
_entity.pdbx_description
1 polymer ?
#
loop_
_entity_poly.entity_id
_entity_poly.type
_entity_poly.pdbx_seq_one_letter_code
_entity_poly.pdbx_strand_id
1 'polypeptide(L)'
;MNINNLRLKYEISQNTRLDLYIVHQRAISELREDKYRITQQTDKRITFDNSGPPRFEMRGASASKLQTGILELFEAEENNVKLTYFVSYKYILLALATILILTCLYSVIMLVLGAFLIITFGIELVSQKSNAEEFIARILIAENSEEIVD
;
A
#
# COMPACT_ATOMS: atom_id res chain seq x y z
N MET A 1 14.36 10.65 -18.54
CA MET A 1 13.58 10.41 -17.31
C MET A 1 12.38 9.55 -17.70
N ASN A 2 12.31 8.30 -17.23
CA ASN A 2 11.29 7.34 -17.67
C ASN A 2 9.98 7.60 -16.90
N ILE A 3 9.04 8.30 -17.55
CA ILE A 3 7.76 8.76 -16.97
C ILE A 3 6.91 7.59 -16.43
N ASN A 4 7.15 6.37 -16.93
CA ASN A 4 6.47 5.13 -16.52
C ASN A 4 6.74 4.71 -15.07
N ASN A 5 7.73 5.30 -14.38
CA ASN A 5 8.07 4.99 -13.00
C ASN A 5 7.71 6.10 -11.99
N LEU A 6 6.90 7.08 -12.38
CA LEU A 6 6.44 8.13 -11.46
C LEU A 6 5.46 7.53 -10.41
N ARG A 7 5.97 7.37 -9.19
CA ARG A 7 5.22 6.86 -8.03
C ARG A 7 5.48 7.73 -6.82
N LEU A 8 4.45 7.99 -6.03
CA LEU A 8 4.61 8.63 -4.72
C LEU A 8 5.08 7.54 -3.76
N LYS A 9 6.18 7.82 -3.07
CA LYS A 9 6.75 6.96 -2.05
C LYS A 9 6.23 7.43 -0.69
N TYR A 10 5.67 6.51 0.08
CA TYR A 10 5.24 6.73 1.45
C TYR A 10 5.94 5.75 2.37
N GLU A 11 6.13 6.15 3.62
CA GLU A 11 6.79 5.34 4.63
C GLU A 11 6.00 5.39 5.94
N ILE A 12 5.81 4.23 6.55
CA ILE A 12 5.30 4.08 7.92
C ILE A 12 6.37 3.33 8.69
N SER A 13 6.66 3.76 9.91
CA SER A 13 7.62 3.10 10.80
C SER A 13 6.99 2.96 12.18
N GLN A 14 7.14 1.78 12.77
CA GLN A 14 6.57 1.48 14.07
C GLN A 14 7.55 0.63 14.89
N ASN A 15 7.79 1.07 16.12
CA ASN A 15 8.55 0.28 17.07
C ASN A 15 7.68 -0.87 17.59
N THR A 16 8.31 -2.01 17.85
CA THR A 16 7.70 -3.21 18.40
C THR A 16 8.62 -3.85 19.42
N ARG A 17 8.03 -4.56 20.38
CA ARG A 17 8.75 -5.42 21.32
C ARG A 17 8.72 -6.89 20.90
N LEU A 18 8.02 -7.20 19.81
CA LEU A 18 7.98 -8.54 19.24
C LEU A 18 9.34 -8.90 18.63
N ASP A 19 9.65 -10.18 18.66
CA ASP A 19 10.79 -10.74 17.94
C ASP A 19 10.62 -10.49 16.44
N LEU A 20 11.65 -9.94 15.80
CA LEU A 20 11.68 -9.66 14.36
C LEU A 20 11.47 -10.93 13.53
N TYR A 21 11.88 -12.10 14.02
CA TYR A 21 11.61 -13.37 13.36
C TYR A 21 10.10 -13.67 13.31
N ILE A 22 9.38 -13.45 14.41
CA ILE A 22 7.92 -13.64 14.47
C ILE A 22 7.22 -12.65 13.54
N VAL A 23 7.62 -11.38 13.57
CA VAL A 23 7.10 -10.34 12.67
C VAL A 23 7.33 -10.72 11.21
N HIS A 24 8.52 -11.22 10.88
CA HIS A 24 8.86 -11.64 9.52
C HIS A 24 7.98 -12.80 9.04
N GLN A 25 7.79 -13.84 9.86
CA GLN A 25 6.91 -14.97 9.51
C GLN A 25 5.45 -14.54 9.33
N ARG A 26 4.94 -13.69 10.22
CA ARG A 26 3.59 -13.13 10.11
C ARG A 26 3.41 -12.30 8.86
N ALA A 27 4.36 -11.43 8.54
CA ALA A 27 4.34 -10.65 7.31
C ALA A 27 4.28 -11.54 6.06
N ILE A 28 5.03 -12.64 6.02
CA ILE A 28 4.96 -13.59 4.89
C ILE A 28 3.59 -14.28 4.82
N SER A 29 3.05 -14.70 5.97
CA SER A 29 1.74 -15.35 6.04
C SER A 29 0.64 -14.43 5.51
N GLU A 30 0.56 -13.20 6.04
CA GLU A 30 -0.39 -12.17 5.63
C GLU A 30 -0.26 -11.85 4.13
N LEU A 31 0.97 -11.63 3.65
CA LEU A 31 1.19 -11.34 2.23
C LEU A 31 0.73 -12.50 1.33
N ARG A 32 0.91 -13.74 1.74
CA ARG A 32 0.45 -14.92 0.99
C ARG A 32 -1.06 -15.09 1.04
N GLU A 33 -1.67 -14.85 2.20
CA GLU A 33 -3.13 -14.88 2.38
C GLU A 33 -3.82 -13.84 1.50
N ASP A 34 -3.28 -12.62 1.48
CA ASP A 34 -3.71 -11.52 0.61
C ASP A 34 -3.30 -11.71 -0.87
N LYS A 35 -2.57 -12.80 -1.18
CA LYS A 35 -2.10 -13.18 -2.53
C LYS A 35 -1.18 -12.16 -3.18
N TYR A 36 -0.39 -11.45 -2.39
CA TYR A 36 0.73 -10.69 -2.93
C TYR A 36 1.77 -11.63 -3.54
N ARG A 37 2.42 -11.14 -4.59
CA ARG A 37 3.63 -11.78 -5.09
C ARG A 37 4.82 -11.23 -4.31
N ILE A 38 5.50 -12.08 -3.55
CA ILE A 38 6.78 -11.74 -2.93
C ILE A 38 7.86 -11.83 -4.01
N THR A 39 8.48 -10.70 -4.32
CA THR A 39 9.51 -10.58 -5.37
C THR A 39 10.92 -10.74 -4.82
N GLN A 40 11.13 -10.38 -3.57
CA GLN A 40 12.41 -10.54 -2.86
C GLN A 40 12.14 -10.78 -1.39
N GLN A 41 12.88 -11.73 -0.79
CA GLN A 41 12.80 -12.07 0.62
C GLN A 41 14.21 -12.27 1.18
N THR A 42 14.49 -11.61 2.30
CA THR A 42 15.69 -11.74 3.13
C THR A 42 15.27 -11.57 4.58
N ASP A 43 16.10 -11.99 5.54
CA ASP A 43 15.75 -11.96 6.97
C ASP A 43 15.33 -10.57 7.48
N LYS A 44 15.82 -9.51 6.84
CA LYS A 44 15.55 -8.11 7.23
C LYS A 44 14.65 -7.34 6.25
N ARG A 45 14.28 -7.95 5.12
CA ARG A 45 13.56 -7.22 4.07
C ARG A 45 12.70 -8.13 3.20
N ILE A 46 11.45 -7.73 3.00
CA ILE A 46 10.48 -8.37 2.12
C ILE A 46 9.99 -7.33 1.10
N THR A 47 10.11 -7.64 -0.19
CA THR A 47 9.55 -6.80 -1.27
C THR A 47 8.40 -7.55 -1.95
N PHE A 48 7.29 -6.87 -2.17
CA PHE A 48 6.06 -7.48 -2.67
C PHE A 48 5.28 -6.56 -3.62
N ASP A 49 4.47 -7.15 -4.48
CA ASP A 49 3.57 -6.43 -5.39
C ASP A 49 2.21 -7.13 -5.52
N ASN A 50 1.22 -6.39 -6.02
CA ASN A 50 -0.14 -6.89 -6.21
C ASN A 50 -0.35 -7.66 -7.53
N SER A 51 0.73 -8.05 -8.23
CA SER A 51 0.64 -8.81 -9.49
C SER A 51 0.47 -10.32 -9.29
N GLY A 52 0.10 -10.74 -8.07
CA GLY A 52 -0.25 -12.13 -7.78
C GLY A 52 -1.45 -12.64 -8.61
N PRO A 53 -1.71 -13.95 -8.59
CA PRO A 53 -2.73 -14.56 -9.44
C PRO A 53 -4.10 -13.91 -9.20
N PRO A 54 -4.77 -13.39 -10.25
CA PRO A 54 -6.03 -12.69 -10.09
C PRO A 54 -7.09 -13.64 -9.55
N ARG A 55 -7.79 -13.26 -8.48
CA ARG A 55 -9.12 -13.83 -8.21
C ARG A 55 -10.11 -13.17 -9.16
N PHE A 56 -11.13 -13.91 -9.58
CA PHE A 56 -12.41 -13.30 -9.96
C PHE A 56 -13.00 -12.64 -8.71
N GLU A 57 -12.41 -11.53 -8.28
CA GLU A 57 -13.00 -10.65 -7.30
C GLU A 57 -14.14 -9.91 -8.00
N MET A 58 -15.39 -10.15 -7.54
CA MET A 58 -16.54 -9.36 -7.97
C MET A 58 -16.15 -7.89 -7.93
N ARG A 59 -16.43 -7.15 -9.02
CA ARG A 59 -16.20 -5.70 -9.16
C ARG A 59 -16.59 -4.99 -7.85
N GLY A 60 -15.60 -4.66 -7.02
CA GLY A 60 -15.83 -4.09 -5.69
C GLY A 60 -14.70 -4.33 -4.68
N ALA A 61 -13.95 -5.44 -4.76
CA ALA A 61 -12.94 -5.78 -3.75
C ALA A 61 -11.50 -5.32 -4.05
N SER A 62 -11.23 -4.77 -5.24
CA SER A 62 -9.88 -4.35 -5.66
C SER A 62 -9.31 -3.14 -4.89
N ALA A 63 -10.09 -2.47 -4.05
CA ALA A 63 -9.68 -1.25 -3.35
C ALA A 63 -8.82 -1.51 -2.09
N SER A 64 -8.72 -2.76 -1.61
CA SER A 64 -8.09 -3.06 -0.31
C SER A 64 -6.60 -3.42 -0.35
N LYS A 65 -5.96 -3.45 -1.53
CA LYS A 65 -4.56 -3.93 -1.65
C LYS A 65 -3.57 -2.79 -1.94
N LEU A 66 -2.41 -2.89 -1.28
CA LEU A 66 -1.23 -2.09 -1.61
C LEU A 66 -0.76 -2.42 -3.02
N GLN A 67 -0.37 -1.42 -3.80
CA GLN A 67 0.10 -1.70 -5.18
C GLN A 67 1.48 -2.37 -5.17
N THR A 68 2.40 -1.86 -4.35
CA THR A 68 3.75 -2.38 -4.19
C THR A 68 4.26 -1.94 -2.82
N GLY A 69 4.99 -2.80 -2.13
CA GLY A 69 5.56 -2.49 -0.83
C GLY A 69 6.92 -3.12 -0.59
N ILE A 70 7.67 -2.51 0.33
CA ILE A 70 8.93 -2.99 0.87
C ILE A 70 8.79 -2.92 2.39
N LEU A 71 8.81 -4.08 3.04
CA LEU A 71 8.91 -4.20 4.49
C LEU A 71 10.38 -4.35 4.86
N GLU A 72 10.87 -3.53 5.79
CA GLU A 72 12.22 -3.59 6.34
C GLU A 72 12.14 -3.75 7.86
N LEU A 73 12.97 -4.63 8.40
CA LEU A 73 13.04 -4.96 9.82
C LEU A 73 14.41 -4.53 10.35
N PHE A 74 14.40 -3.67 11.36
CA PHE A 74 15.60 -3.12 11.98
C PHE A 74 15.69 -3.56 13.43
N GLU A 75 16.84 -4.14 13.77
CA GLU A 75 17.19 -4.50 15.14
C GLU A 75 17.90 -3.29 15.76
N ALA A 76 17.33 -2.73 16.81
CA ALA A 76 17.85 -1.59 17.57
C ALA A 76 17.49 -1.78 19.05
N GLU A 77 17.62 -0.75 19.90
CA GLU A 77 17.21 -0.82 21.31
C GLU A 77 15.73 -1.22 21.46
N GLU A 78 14.88 -0.78 20.53
CA GLU A 78 13.57 -1.35 20.27
C GLU A 78 13.52 -1.82 18.81
N ASN A 79 13.00 -3.01 18.56
CA ASN A 79 12.81 -3.53 17.21
C ASN A 79 11.91 -2.57 16.41
N ASN A 80 12.26 -2.28 15.16
CA ASN A 80 11.52 -1.34 14.33
C ASN A 80 11.12 -1.99 13.00
N VAL A 81 9.86 -1.81 12.64
CA VAL A 81 9.28 -2.27 11.39
C VAL A 81 8.96 -1.08 10.52
N LYS A 82 9.54 -1.04 9.32
CA LYS A 82 9.31 0.00 8.33
C LYS A 82 8.63 -0.57 7.11
N LEU A 83 7.47 -0.01 6.75
CA LEU A 83 6.82 -0.30 5.48
C LEU A 83 6.95 0.91 4.57
N THR A 84 7.59 0.70 3.42
CA THR A 84 7.58 1.64 2.30
C THR A 84 6.54 1.16 1.28
N TYR A 85 5.62 2.02 0.87
CA TYR A 85 4.65 1.69 -0.17
C TYR A 85 4.60 2.77 -1.26
N PHE A 86 4.14 2.36 -2.44
CA PHE A 86 4.17 3.19 -3.63
C PHE A 86 2.79 3.34 -4.24
N VAL A 87 2.39 4.60 -4.51
CA VAL A 87 1.13 4.90 -5.21
C VAL A 87 1.45 5.50 -6.58
N SER A 88 0.97 4.86 -7.64
CA SER A 88 1.11 5.37 -9.00
C SER A 88 0.20 6.58 -9.23
N TYR A 89 0.77 7.74 -9.56
CA TYR A 89 0.02 8.96 -9.89
C TYR A 89 0.00 9.29 -11.38
N LYS A 90 0.52 8.40 -12.23
CA LYS A 90 0.63 8.61 -13.69
C LYS A 90 -0.69 9.00 -14.36
N TYR A 91 -1.80 8.38 -13.94
CA TYR A 91 -3.12 8.64 -14.52
C TYR A 91 -3.68 9.99 -14.07
N ILE A 92 -3.35 10.45 -12.86
CA ILE A 92 -3.73 11.78 -12.38
C ILE A 92 -2.94 12.85 -13.10
N LEU A 93 -1.63 12.64 -13.28
CA LEU A 93 -0.79 13.61 -13.96
C LEU A 93 -1.20 13.74 -15.44
N LEU A 94 -1.52 12.62 -16.09
CA LEU A 94 -2.10 12.60 -17.43
C LEU A 94 -3.45 13.34 -17.46
N ALA A 95 -4.33 13.06 -16.49
CA ALA A 95 -5.62 13.72 -16.38
C ALA A 95 -5.47 15.25 -16.21
N LEU A 96 -4.66 15.70 -15.25
CA LEU A 96 -4.40 17.12 -15.00
C LEU A 96 -3.83 17.82 -16.23
N ALA A 97 -2.89 17.19 -16.94
CA ALA A 97 -2.36 17.73 -18.20
C ALA A 97 -3.45 17.84 -19.27
N THR A 98 -4.30 16.83 -19.43
CA THR A 98 -5.42 16.89 -20.40
C THR A 98 -6.42 17.97 -20.04
N ILE A 99 -6.77 18.13 -18.76
CA ILE A 99 -7.70 19.16 -18.30
C ILE A 99 -7.12 20.54 -18.58
N LEU A 100 -5.84 20.79 -18.25
CA LEU A 100 -5.16 22.07 -18.52
C LEU A 100 -5.21 22.46 -20.01
N ILE A 101 -4.94 21.50 -20.90
CA ILE A 101 -4.98 21.74 -22.36
C ILE A 101 -6.43 22.00 -22.81
N LEU A 102 -7.40 21.26 -22.29
CA LEU A 102 -8.79 21.30 -22.73
C LEU A 102 -9.60 22.43 -22.10
N THR A 103 -9.21 22.97 -20.94
CA THR A 103 -9.83 24.16 -20.34
C THR A 103 -9.68 25.41 -21.19
N CYS A 104 -8.69 25.44 -22.11
CA CYS A 104 -8.58 26.49 -23.12
C CYS A 104 -9.63 26.39 -24.23
N LEU A 105 -10.35 25.26 -24.36
CA LEU A 105 -11.27 24.97 -25.46
C LEU A 105 -12.72 24.70 -25.01
N TYR A 106 -12.95 24.17 -23.80
CA TYR A 106 -14.29 23.83 -23.28
C TYR A 106 -14.42 24.16 -21.78
N SER A 107 -15.52 24.79 -21.38
CA SER A 107 -15.55 25.63 -20.16
C SER A 107 -16.10 25.00 -18.87
N VAL A 108 -16.89 23.91 -18.89
CA VAL A 108 -17.51 23.38 -17.64
C VAL A 108 -17.39 21.87 -17.48
N ILE A 109 -17.64 21.07 -18.52
CA ILE A 109 -17.61 19.60 -18.44
C ILE A 109 -16.22 19.08 -18.06
N MET A 110 -15.16 19.72 -18.58
CA MET A 110 -13.78 19.34 -18.29
C MET A 110 -13.35 19.66 -16.86
N LEU A 111 -13.91 20.72 -16.26
CA LEU A 111 -13.72 21.03 -14.85
C LEU A 111 -14.36 19.96 -13.95
N VAL A 112 -15.58 19.50 -14.29
CA VAL A 112 -16.27 18.45 -13.52
C VAL A 112 -15.51 17.13 -13.58
N LEU A 113 -15.06 16.71 -14.78
CA LEU A 113 -14.21 15.53 -14.94
C LEU A 113 -12.90 15.67 -14.16
N GLY A 114 -12.30 16.86 -14.15
CA GLY A 114 -11.10 17.12 -13.37
C GLY A 114 -11.30 17.00 -11.87
N ALA A 115 -12.35 17.61 -11.34
CA ALA A 115 -12.70 17.49 -9.93
C ALA A 115 -12.96 16.03 -9.54
N PHE A 116 -13.69 15.27 -10.37
CA PHE A 116 -13.96 13.85 -10.13
C PHE A 116 -12.67 13.01 -10.06
N LEU A 117 -11.70 13.26 -10.94
CA LEU A 117 -10.42 12.55 -10.95
C LEU A 117 -9.56 12.89 -9.73
N ILE A 118 -9.55 14.17 -9.31
CA ILE A 118 -8.85 14.58 -8.08
C ILE A 118 -9.48 13.90 -6.86
N ILE A 119 -10.81 13.86 -6.75
CA ILE A 119 -11.51 13.22 -5.65
C ILE A 119 -11.20 11.72 -5.61
N THR A 120 -11.28 11.03 -6.76
CA THR A 120 -11.01 9.59 -6.86
C THR A 120 -9.58 9.28 -6.44
N PHE A 121 -8.61 10.14 -6.80
CA PHE A 121 -7.25 9.98 -6.33
C PHE A 121 -7.07 10.27 -4.84
N GLY A 122 -7.76 11.27 -4.29
CA GLY A 122 -7.79 11.51 -2.86
C GLY A 122 -8.27 10.28 -2.08
N ILE A 123 -9.33 9.63 -2.57
CA ILE A 123 -9.85 8.38 -2.02
C ILE A 123 -8.81 7.26 -2.12
N GLU A 124 -8.14 7.09 -3.28
CA GLU A 124 -7.07 6.10 -3.46
C GLU A 124 -5.92 6.33 -2.47
N LEU A 125 -5.48 7.57 -2.26
CA LEU A 125 -4.41 7.88 -1.31
C LEU A 125 -4.79 7.52 0.12
N VAL A 126 -6.01 7.87 0.54
CA VAL A 126 -6.51 7.53 1.88
C VAL A 126 -6.64 6.02 2.03
N SER A 127 -7.15 5.33 1.01
CA SER A 127 -7.28 3.87 1.01
C SER A 127 -5.92 3.18 1.08
N GLN A 128 -4.94 3.58 0.27
CA GLN A 128 -3.59 3.02 0.31
C GLN A 128 -2.91 3.23 1.67
N LYS A 129 -3.10 4.41 2.27
CA LYS A 129 -2.64 4.67 3.64
C LYS A 129 -3.32 3.75 4.66
N SER A 130 -4.65 3.65 4.62
CA SER A 130 -5.41 2.77 5.52
C SER A 130 -4.98 1.32 5.40
N ASN A 131 -4.81 0.81 4.18
CA ASN A 131 -4.36 -0.56 3.93
C ASN A 131 -2.93 -0.81 4.47
N ALA A 132 -2.05 0.21 4.39
CA ALA A 132 -0.70 0.12 4.92
C ALA A 132 -0.68 0.07 6.46
N GLU A 133 -1.48 0.91 7.10
CA GLU A 133 -1.64 0.93 8.56
C GLU A 133 -2.26 -0.38 9.06
N GLU A 134 -3.29 -0.90 8.37
CA GLU A 134 -3.94 -2.15 8.71
C GLU A 134 -2.99 -3.35 8.56
N PHE A 135 -2.21 -3.40 7.48
CA PHE A 135 -1.21 -4.46 7.29
C PHE A 135 -0.16 -4.45 8.42
N ILE A 136 0.37 -3.27 8.78
CA ILE A 136 1.31 -3.14 9.90
C ILE A 136 0.64 -3.56 11.22
N ALA A 137 -0.62 -3.19 11.45
CA ALA A 137 -1.34 -3.63 12.64
C ALA A 137 -1.46 -5.16 12.70
N ARG A 138 -1.88 -5.81 11.61
CA ARG A 138 -2.03 -7.28 11.55
C ARG A 138 -0.73 -8.03 11.85
N ILE A 139 0.41 -7.57 11.33
CA ILE A 139 1.69 -8.22 11.62
C ILE A 139 2.19 -7.97 13.05
N LEU A 140 1.77 -6.85 13.68
CA LEU A 140 2.21 -6.42 15.01
C LEU A 140 1.24 -6.76 16.16
N ILE A 141 0.02 -7.21 15.89
CA ILE A 141 -0.92 -7.64 16.94
C ILE A 141 -0.32 -8.87 17.62
N ALA A 142 0.20 -8.71 18.85
CA ALA A 142 0.46 -9.83 19.73
C ALA A 142 -0.85 -10.61 19.91
N GLU A 143 -0.82 -11.94 19.83
CA GLU A 143 -1.97 -12.75 20.23
C GLU A 143 -2.24 -12.47 21.71
N ASN A 144 -3.16 -11.57 22.02
CA ASN A 144 -3.84 -11.53 23.31
C ASN A 144 -4.91 -12.64 23.30
N SER A 145 -4.47 -13.89 23.18
CA SER A 145 -5.32 -15.08 23.31
C SER A 145 -4.62 -16.22 24.04
N GLU A 146 -3.74 -15.88 24.99
CA GLU A 146 -3.57 -16.68 26.20
C GLU A 146 -4.23 -15.90 27.36
N GLU A 147 -4.97 -16.62 28.20
CA GLU A 147 -5.94 -16.18 29.25
C GLU A 147 -7.30 -15.76 28.67
N ILE A 148 -8.40 -16.48 28.90
CA ILE A 148 -9.00 -16.99 30.16
C ILE A 148 -9.85 -18.24 29.77
N VAL A 149 -9.94 -19.38 30.46
CA VAL A 149 -10.14 -19.73 31.88
C VAL A 149 -9.77 -21.21 32.06
N ASP A 150 -9.26 -21.54 33.25
CA ASP A 150 -9.19 -22.87 33.91
C ASP A 150 -10.05 -24.02 33.34
#